data_AF-A0A4Y9M347-F1
#
_entry.id   AF-A0A4Y9M347-F1
#
_cell.length_a   1.000
_cell.length_b   1.000
_cell.length_c   1.000
_cell.angle_alpha   90.00
_cell.angle_beta   90.00
_cell.angle_gamma   90.00
#
_symmetry.space_group_name_H-M   'P 1'
#
loop_
_entity.id
_entity.type
_entity.pdbx_description
1 polymer ?
#
loop_
_entity_poly.entity_id
_entity_poly.type
_entity_poly.pdbx_seq_one_letter_code
_entity_poly.pdbx_strand_id
1 'polypeptide(L)'
;MLHQLTDRLRFLGAFIANPRQVGAVLPTSRTAVRDMLDLADVPGADLVVELGAGTGAQTQEILARMKPGARLVTLEIDPRLAKLLDERFDDPRVQVVCDSAENLDAHLGGAKADVMVSALPYTSLEQRLRQRILDVLPGALAPDGTVVVIQYSPLMLADFRRRFRTVDWRVTPWNVPPAFLFACRGPVVD
;
A
#
# COMPACT_ATOMS: atom_id res chain seq x y z
N MET A 1 17.75 10.76 20.49
CA MET A 1 16.81 10.99 19.38
C MET A 1 17.21 10.25 18.09
N LEU A 2 18.50 10.19 17.69
CA LEU A 2 18.93 9.40 16.52
C LEU A 2 18.78 7.87 16.66
N HIS A 3 18.91 7.31 17.87
CA HIS A 3 18.88 5.85 18.07
C HIS A 3 17.52 5.18 17.76
N GLN A 4 16.38 5.89 17.91
CA GLN A 4 15.04 5.32 17.65
C GLN A 4 14.70 5.18 16.16
N LEU A 5 15.29 6.02 15.30
CA LEU A 5 15.09 5.98 13.85
C LEU A 5 15.91 4.86 13.21
N THR A 6 17.13 4.64 13.71
CA THR A 6 18.02 3.59 13.19
C THR A 6 17.51 2.19 13.52
N ASP A 7 16.89 1.98 14.68
CA ASP A 7 16.32 0.69 15.04
C ASP A 7 15.07 0.35 14.20
N ARG A 8 14.19 1.31 13.91
CA ARG A 8 12.99 1.09 13.08
C ARG A 8 13.33 0.68 11.65
N LEU A 9 14.32 1.32 11.04
CA LEU A 9 14.83 0.96 9.71
C LEU A 9 15.59 -0.38 9.72
N ARG A 10 16.27 -0.73 10.82
CA ARG A 10 16.94 -2.03 10.98
C ARG A 10 15.96 -3.17 11.15
N PHE A 11 14.87 -3.00 11.92
CA PHE A 11 13.84 -4.02 12.05
C PHE A 11 13.14 -4.25 10.71
N LEU A 12 12.68 -3.20 10.03
CA LEU A 12 11.97 -3.33 8.75
C LEU A 12 12.90 -3.79 7.60
N GLY A 13 14.14 -3.31 7.57
CA GLY A 13 15.18 -3.79 6.66
C GLY A 13 15.59 -5.25 6.94
N ALA A 14 15.56 -5.71 8.20
CA ALA A 14 15.78 -7.12 8.53
C ALA A 14 14.59 -8.02 8.14
N PHE A 15 13.37 -7.51 8.18
CA PHE A 15 12.17 -8.20 7.64
C PHE A 15 12.28 -8.42 6.12
N ILE A 16 12.86 -7.46 5.39
CA ILE A 16 13.13 -7.55 3.95
C ILE A 16 14.36 -8.43 3.66
N ALA A 17 15.40 -8.36 4.51
CA ALA A 17 16.63 -9.11 4.32
C ALA A 17 16.53 -10.61 4.69
N ASN A 18 15.63 -10.99 5.61
CA ASN A 18 15.45 -12.37 6.07
C ASN A 18 13.99 -12.85 5.98
N PRO A 19 13.39 -12.93 4.77
CA PRO A 19 12.01 -13.37 4.57
C PRO A 19 11.73 -14.73 5.24
N ARG A 20 12.69 -15.66 5.21
CA ARG A 20 12.52 -17.03 5.74
C ARG A 20 12.49 -17.13 7.27
N GLN A 21 12.97 -16.13 8.01
CA GLN A 21 12.98 -16.15 9.49
C GLN A 21 11.78 -15.44 10.12
N VAL A 22 11.06 -14.61 9.36
CA VAL A 22 9.94 -13.80 9.89
C VAL A 22 8.59 -14.12 9.23
N GLY A 23 8.49 -15.24 8.53
CA GLY A 23 7.24 -15.65 7.86
C GLY A 23 6.88 -14.69 6.73
N ALA A 24 7.86 -14.45 5.83
CA ALA A 24 7.83 -13.55 4.68
C ALA A 24 6.44 -13.28 4.10
N VAL A 25 6.25 -12.04 3.66
CA VAL A 25 5.39 -11.65 2.54
C VAL A 25 5.32 -12.81 1.56
N LEU A 26 4.24 -13.60 1.65
CA LEU A 26 3.98 -14.63 0.67
C LEU A 26 3.99 -13.94 -0.69
N PRO A 27 4.63 -14.51 -1.72
CA PRO A 27 4.60 -13.92 -3.05
C PRO A 27 3.14 -13.68 -3.40
N THR A 28 2.76 -12.40 -3.42
CA THR A 28 1.37 -12.03 -3.68
C THR A 28 1.10 -12.42 -5.12
N SER A 29 0.17 -13.35 -5.31
CA SER A 29 -0.11 -13.83 -6.65
C SER A 29 -0.61 -12.67 -7.50
N ARG A 30 -0.24 -12.64 -8.78
CA ARG A 30 -0.76 -11.63 -9.72
C ARG A 30 -2.29 -11.64 -9.76
N THR A 31 -2.90 -12.82 -9.60
CA THR A 31 -4.35 -12.96 -9.49
C THR A 31 -4.89 -12.23 -8.27
N ALA A 32 -4.27 -12.36 -7.09
CA ALA A 32 -4.68 -11.64 -5.89
C ALA A 32 -4.59 -10.13 -6.07
N VAL A 33 -3.51 -9.66 -6.70
CA VAL A 33 -3.32 -8.24 -7.02
C VAL A 33 -4.43 -7.75 -7.95
N ARG A 34 -4.72 -8.48 -9.04
CA ARG A 34 -5.79 -8.12 -9.98
C ARG A 34 -7.16 -8.10 -9.31
N ASP A 35 -7.49 -9.15 -8.56
CA ASP A 35 -8.72 -9.22 -7.79
C ASP A 35 -8.80 -8.06 -6.78
N MET A 36 -7.70 -7.64 -6.16
CA MET A 36 -7.71 -6.48 -5.27
C MET A 36 -7.99 -5.19 -6.05
N LEU A 37 -7.29 -4.97 -7.17
CA LEU A 37 -7.43 -3.78 -7.99
C LEU A 37 -8.81 -3.68 -8.65
N ASP A 38 -9.51 -4.79 -8.88
CA ASP A 38 -10.89 -4.82 -9.39
C ASP A 38 -11.91 -4.27 -8.38
N LEU A 39 -11.51 -4.01 -7.14
CA LEU A 39 -12.36 -3.37 -6.13
C LEU A 39 -12.33 -1.83 -6.19
N ALA A 40 -11.52 -1.25 -7.07
CA ALA A 40 -11.36 0.20 -7.23
C ALA A 40 -11.35 0.61 -8.71
N ASP A 41 -11.69 1.87 -8.99
CA ASP A 41 -11.67 2.44 -10.34
C ASP A 41 -10.28 2.98 -10.73
N VAL A 42 -9.31 2.06 -10.88
CA VAL A 42 -7.95 2.42 -11.33
C VAL A 42 -7.94 3.06 -12.73
N PRO A 43 -8.75 2.62 -13.72
CA PRO A 43 -8.81 3.28 -15.03
C PRO A 43 -9.34 4.71 -14.98
N GLY A 44 -10.25 5.03 -14.06
CA GLY A 44 -10.78 6.38 -13.85
C GLY A 44 -9.87 7.32 -13.05
N ALA A 45 -8.96 6.78 -12.23
CA ALA A 45 -8.11 7.55 -11.32
C ALA A 45 -7.12 8.50 -12.03
N ASP A 46 -7.01 9.72 -11.53
CA ASP A 46 -5.94 10.68 -11.89
C ASP A 46 -4.69 10.49 -11.02
N LEU A 47 -4.88 10.13 -9.76
CA LEU A 47 -3.80 9.85 -8.81
C LEU A 47 -4.00 8.50 -8.12
N VAL A 48 -3.06 7.59 -8.36
CA VAL A 48 -2.94 6.32 -7.64
C VAL A 48 -1.74 6.38 -6.70
N VAL A 49 -1.92 5.89 -5.48
CA VAL A 49 -0.83 5.73 -4.50
C VAL A 49 -0.64 4.26 -4.20
N GLU A 50 0.61 3.81 -4.17
CA GLU A 50 1.00 2.47 -3.74
C GLU A 50 1.83 2.54 -2.45
N LEU A 51 1.42 1.82 -1.41
CA LEU A 51 2.10 1.77 -0.12
C LEU A 51 2.77 0.41 0.07
N GLY A 52 4.10 0.39 0.12
CA GLY A 52 4.90 -0.83 0.21
C GLY A 52 5.01 -1.53 -1.13
N ALA A 53 5.62 -0.85 -2.11
CA ALA A 53 5.74 -1.35 -3.47
C ALA A 53 6.61 -2.62 -3.60
N GLY A 54 7.55 -2.82 -2.68
CA GLY A 54 8.40 -3.99 -2.62
C GLY A 54 9.18 -4.19 -3.92
N THR A 55 8.97 -5.33 -4.58
CA THR A 55 9.61 -5.63 -5.88
C THR A 55 8.83 -5.12 -7.09
N GLY A 56 7.65 -4.49 -6.89
CA GLY A 56 6.86 -3.87 -7.94
C GLY A 56 5.79 -4.74 -8.58
N ALA A 57 5.35 -5.81 -7.91
CA ALA A 57 4.30 -6.69 -8.42
C ALA A 57 2.95 -5.96 -8.59
N GLN A 58 2.61 -5.09 -7.64
CA GLN A 58 1.41 -4.25 -7.69
C GLN A 58 1.62 -3.06 -8.63
N THR A 59 2.75 -2.37 -8.54
CA THR A 59 3.17 -1.29 -9.47
C THR A 59 2.91 -1.66 -10.94
N GLN A 60 3.36 -2.85 -11.37
CA GLN A 60 3.18 -3.31 -12.74
C GLN A 60 1.71 -3.45 -13.15
N GLU A 61 0.86 -4.00 -12.28
CA GLU A 61 -0.57 -4.21 -12.57
C GLU A 61 -1.36 -2.90 -12.49
N ILE A 62 -0.95 -1.96 -11.64
CA ILE A 62 -1.51 -0.61 -11.58
C ILE A 62 -1.23 0.13 -12.89
N LEU A 63 0.03 0.16 -13.35
CA LEU A 63 0.42 0.87 -14.57
C LEU A 63 -0.27 0.36 -15.83
N ALA A 64 -0.57 -0.95 -15.86
CA ALA A 64 -1.31 -1.58 -16.95
C ALA A 64 -2.79 -1.16 -17.01
N ARG A 65 -3.35 -0.64 -15.90
CA ARG A 65 -4.76 -0.24 -15.78
C ARG A 65 -4.97 1.27 -15.84
N MET A 66 -3.97 2.05 -15.43
CA MET A 66 -4.06 3.51 -15.39
C MET A 66 -4.23 4.12 -16.77
N LYS A 67 -5.08 5.16 -16.85
CA LYS A 67 -5.21 6.00 -18.04
C LYS A 67 -3.93 6.77 -18.36
N PRO A 68 -3.74 7.20 -19.62
CA PRO A 68 -2.68 8.14 -19.98
C PRO A 68 -2.80 9.44 -19.16
N GLY A 69 -1.67 10.00 -18.72
CA GLY A 69 -1.63 11.25 -17.95
C GLY A 69 -1.94 11.13 -16.46
N ALA A 70 -2.44 9.98 -15.98
CA ALA A 70 -2.56 9.71 -14.56
C ALA A 70 -1.17 9.55 -13.90
N ARG A 71 -1.09 9.75 -12.59
CA ARG A 71 0.13 9.66 -11.79
C ARG A 71 0.06 8.50 -10.81
N LEU A 72 1.18 7.79 -10.66
CA LEU A 72 1.39 6.75 -9.66
C LEU A 72 2.51 7.18 -8.72
N VAL A 73 2.20 7.37 -7.44
CA VAL A 73 3.21 7.60 -6.39
C VAL A 73 3.39 6.32 -5.61
N THR A 74 4.60 5.74 -5.65
CA THR A 74 4.91 4.49 -4.95
C THR A 74 5.83 4.78 -3.77
N LEU A 75 5.46 4.32 -2.57
CA LEU A 75 6.27 4.45 -1.37
C LEU A 75 6.91 3.11 -1.03
N GLU A 76 8.24 3.10 -0.91
CA GLU A 76 9.03 1.96 -0.47
C GLU A 76 10.12 2.44 0.49
N ILE A 77 10.25 1.78 1.65
CA ILE A 77 11.14 2.22 2.71
C ILE A 77 12.56 1.65 2.56
N ASP A 78 12.72 0.51 1.88
CA ASP A 78 14.05 -0.02 1.59
C ASP A 78 14.67 0.71 0.38
N PRO A 79 15.77 1.46 0.56
CA PRO A 79 16.40 2.22 -0.53
C PRO A 79 16.89 1.33 -1.68
N ARG A 80 17.18 0.06 -1.44
CA ARG A 80 17.58 -0.90 -2.48
C ARG A 80 16.39 -1.29 -3.35
N LEU A 81 15.23 -1.51 -2.73
CA LEU A 81 14.00 -1.81 -3.45
C LEU A 81 13.47 -0.57 -4.18
N ALA A 82 13.49 0.60 -3.54
CA ALA A 82 13.14 1.86 -4.18
C ALA A 82 13.99 2.11 -5.42
N LYS A 83 15.32 1.94 -5.33
CA LYS A 83 16.20 2.05 -6.49
C LYS A 83 15.87 1.01 -7.59
N LEU A 84 15.57 -0.23 -7.21
CA LEU A 84 15.18 -1.27 -8.17
C LEU A 84 13.86 -0.93 -8.88
N LEU A 85 12.89 -0.37 -8.17
CA LEU A 85 11.62 0.10 -8.74
C LEU A 85 11.87 1.21 -9.77
N ASP A 86 12.71 2.19 -9.41
CA ASP A 86 13.08 3.32 -10.28
C ASP A 86 13.76 2.83 -11.56
N GLU A 87 14.71 1.90 -11.45
CA GLU A 87 15.39 1.29 -12.61
C GLU A 87 14.46 0.40 -13.46
N ARG A 88 13.46 -0.23 -12.83
CA ARG A 88 12.56 -1.19 -13.50
C ARG A 88 11.42 -0.50 -14.26
N PHE A 89 10.93 0.63 -13.77
CA PHE A 89 9.75 1.30 -14.31
C PHE A 89 10.11 2.66 -14.91
N ASP A 90 10.68 2.64 -16.11
CA ASP A 90 10.88 3.83 -16.95
C ASP A 90 9.55 4.28 -17.59
N ASP A 91 8.62 4.74 -16.75
CA ASP A 91 7.33 5.29 -17.13
C ASP A 91 7.16 6.67 -16.48
N PRO A 92 6.93 7.75 -17.26
CA PRO A 92 6.85 9.11 -16.73
C PRO A 92 5.67 9.33 -15.77
N ARG A 93 4.73 8.38 -15.69
CA ARG A 93 3.61 8.41 -14.75
C ARG A 93 4.03 7.96 -13.35
N VAL A 94 5.15 7.27 -13.20
CA VAL A 94 5.62 6.69 -11.94
C VAL A 94 6.54 7.65 -11.22
N GLN A 95 6.27 7.87 -9.94
CA GLN A 95 7.16 8.54 -9.00
C GLN A 95 7.48 7.56 -7.87
N VAL A 96 8.73 7.11 -7.80
CA VAL A 96 9.19 6.28 -6.68
C VAL A 96 9.67 7.17 -5.54
N VAL A 97 9.14 6.92 -4.34
CA VAL A 97 9.48 7.64 -3.12
C VAL A 97 10.12 6.66 -2.14
N CYS A 98 11.39 6.93 -1.81
CA CYS A 98 12.13 6.17 -0.81
C CYS A 98 11.84 6.71 0.61
N ASP A 99 10.67 6.40 1.17
CA ASP A 99 10.26 6.86 2.50
C ASP A 99 9.23 5.91 3.15
N SER A 100 9.01 6.07 4.45
CA SER A 100 7.96 5.38 5.21
C SER A 100 6.58 5.82 4.74
N ALA A 101 5.65 4.86 4.64
CA ALA A 101 4.26 5.12 4.27
C ALA A 101 3.54 6.09 5.24
N GLU A 102 4.05 6.25 6.47
CA GLU A 102 3.52 7.21 7.45
C GLU A 102 3.76 8.67 7.05
N ASN A 103 4.68 8.92 6.12
CA ASN A 103 5.02 10.24 5.62
C ASN A 103 4.29 10.58 4.30
N LEU A 104 3.27 9.81 3.91
CA LEU A 104 2.57 9.95 2.63
C LEU A 104 2.17 11.40 2.31
N ASP A 105 1.59 12.12 3.28
CA ASP A 105 1.11 13.49 3.07
C ASP A 105 2.19 14.45 2.56
N ALA A 106 3.44 14.26 2.99
CA ALA A 106 4.56 15.10 2.58
C ALA A 106 4.88 14.96 1.08
N HIS A 107 4.51 13.82 0.48
CA HIS A 107 4.82 13.48 -0.91
C HIS A 107 3.67 13.76 -1.89
N LEU A 108 2.48 14.09 -1.39
CA LEU A 108 1.32 14.41 -2.23
C LEU A 108 1.15 15.91 -2.51
N GLY A 109 1.83 16.79 -1.77
CA GLY A 109 1.72 18.24 -1.97
C GLY A 109 0.29 18.78 -1.84
N GLY A 110 -0.52 18.16 -0.96
CA GLY A 110 -1.94 18.47 -0.77
C GLY A 110 -2.90 17.79 -1.74
N ALA A 111 -2.41 17.10 -2.78
CA ALA A 111 -3.24 16.25 -3.62
C ALA A 111 -3.85 15.10 -2.81
N LYS A 112 -4.99 14.60 -3.28
CA LYS A 112 -5.69 13.46 -2.68
C LYS A 112 -5.75 12.33 -3.69
N ALA A 113 -5.46 11.11 -3.25
CA ALA A 113 -5.47 9.95 -4.11
C ALA A 113 -6.91 9.51 -4.41
N ASP A 114 -7.19 9.18 -5.67
CA ASP A 114 -8.45 8.56 -6.07
C ASP A 114 -8.43 7.07 -5.68
N VAL A 115 -7.27 6.43 -5.81
CA VAL A 115 -7.05 5.04 -5.42
C VAL A 115 -5.78 4.91 -4.61
N MET A 116 -5.85 4.24 -3.46
CA MET A 116 -4.68 3.79 -2.73
C MET A 116 -4.62 2.27 -2.72
N VAL A 117 -3.43 1.73 -2.95
CA VAL A 117 -3.17 0.29 -3.01
C VAL A 117 -2.13 -0.05 -1.95
N SER A 118 -2.40 -1.05 -1.09
CA SER A 118 -1.43 -1.44 -0.05
C SER A 118 -1.34 -2.94 0.15
N ALA A 119 -0.11 -3.44 0.21
CA ALA A 119 0.23 -4.79 0.66
C ALA A 119 1.14 -4.78 1.89
N LEU A 120 1.14 -3.68 2.66
CA LEU A 120 1.93 -3.61 3.88
C LEU A 120 1.49 -4.70 4.87
N PRO A 121 2.42 -5.36 5.57
CA PRO A 121 2.11 -6.42 6.52
C PRO A 121 1.61 -5.83 7.85
N TYR A 122 0.47 -5.14 7.84
CA TYR A 122 -0.02 -4.35 8.98
C TYR A 122 -0.04 -5.14 10.30
N THR A 123 -0.43 -6.42 10.27
CA THR A 123 -0.47 -7.28 11.47
C THR A 123 0.90 -7.53 12.09
N SER A 124 1.98 -7.45 11.30
CA SER A 124 3.36 -7.66 11.73
C SER A 124 4.09 -6.36 12.09
N LEU A 125 3.52 -5.20 11.71
CA LEU A 125 4.10 -3.90 12.04
C LEU A 125 3.98 -3.61 13.55
N GLU A 126 4.99 -2.89 14.07
CA GLU A 126 4.94 -2.29 15.41
C GLU A 126 3.67 -1.43 15.55
N GLN A 127 2.96 -1.58 16.66
CA GLN A 127 1.61 -1.03 16.82
C GLN A 127 1.56 0.48 16.56
N ARG A 128 2.52 1.26 17.06
CA ARG A 128 2.53 2.72 16.86
C ARG A 128 2.77 3.07 15.39
N LEU A 129 3.72 2.41 14.72
CA LEU A 129 3.93 2.59 13.29
C LEU A 129 2.67 2.21 12.48
N ARG A 130 2.04 1.07 12.77
CA ARG A 130 0.77 0.66 12.14
C ARG A 130 -0.27 1.77 12.25
N GLN A 131 -0.50 2.31 13.46
CA GLN A 131 -1.51 3.35 13.65
C GLN A 131 -1.16 4.62 12.87
N ARG A 132 0.09 5.10 12.91
CA ARG A 132 0.50 6.28 12.14
C ARG A 132 0.26 6.13 10.64
N ILE A 133 0.56 4.96 10.07
CA ILE A 133 0.28 4.69 8.64
C ILE A 133 -1.23 4.70 8.39
N LEU A 134 -2.02 4.02 9.22
CA LEU A 134 -3.48 3.95 9.04
C LEU A 134 -4.15 5.32 9.20
N ASP A 135 -3.64 6.17 10.09
CA ASP A 135 -4.18 7.51 10.36
C ASP A 135 -3.95 8.48 9.20
N VAL A 136 -2.92 8.27 8.39
CA VAL A 136 -2.67 9.10 7.20
C VAL A 136 -3.62 8.78 6.03
N LEU A 137 -4.16 7.54 5.97
CA LEU A 137 -4.93 7.08 4.81
C LEU A 137 -6.19 7.92 4.55
N PRO A 138 -7.06 8.20 5.54
CA PRO A 138 -8.28 8.98 5.30
C PRO A 138 -7.96 10.41 4.88
N GLY A 139 -6.92 10.99 5.50
CA GLY A 139 -6.47 12.35 5.20
C GLY A 139 -5.94 12.47 3.77
N ALA A 140 -5.21 11.49 3.27
CA ALA A 140 -4.63 11.51 1.93
C ALA A 140 -5.57 11.03 0.80
N LEU A 141 -6.78 10.55 1.12
CA LEU A 141 -7.74 10.01 0.15
C LEU A 141 -8.75 11.06 -0.32
N ALA A 142 -9.15 11.00 -1.59
CA ALA A 142 -10.24 11.81 -2.10
C ALA A 142 -11.57 11.41 -1.43
N PRO A 143 -12.58 12.31 -1.36
CA PRO A 143 -13.88 11.99 -0.75
C PRO A 143 -14.55 10.74 -1.32
N ASP A 144 -14.44 10.55 -2.64
CA ASP A 144 -14.98 9.38 -3.37
C ASP A 144 -13.91 8.32 -3.65
N GLY A 145 -12.72 8.47 -3.08
CA GLY A 145 -11.59 7.57 -3.31
C GLY A 145 -11.77 6.20 -2.64
N THR A 146 -10.97 5.24 -3.08
CA THR A 146 -10.97 3.88 -2.53
C THR A 146 -9.57 3.45 -2.09
N VAL A 147 -9.44 2.97 -0.84
CA VAL A 147 -8.25 2.24 -0.40
C VAL A 147 -8.49 0.75 -0.59
N VAL A 148 -7.68 0.09 -1.41
CA VAL A 148 -7.66 -1.37 -1.54
C VAL A 148 -6.45 -1.95 -0.81
N VAL A 149 -6.71 -2.96 0.01
CA VAL A 149 -5.68 -3.59 0.85
C VAL A 149 -5.74 -5.09 0.72
N ILE A 150 -4.59 -5.73 0.55
CA ILE A 150 -4.45 -7.19 0.63
C ILE A 150 -3.82 -7.59 1.96
N GLN A 151 -4.45 -8.53 2.67
CA GLN A 151 -3.95 -9.12 3.92
C GLN A 151 -4.14 -10.64 3.92
N TYR A 152 -3.49 -11.34 4.84
CA TYR A 152 -3.67 -12.80 5.03
C TYR A 152 -4.46 -13.14 6.31
N SER A 153 -5.14 -12.14 6.89
CA SER A 153 -6.06 -12.32 8.01
C SER A 153 -7.10 -11.20 8.06
N PRO A 154 -8.25 -11.39 8.72
CA PRO A 154 -9.26 -10.36 8.86
C PRO A 154 -8.98 -9.35 9.99
N LEU A 155 -7.84 -9.46 10.70
CA LEU A 155 -7.55 -8.69 11.92
C LEU A 155 -7.58 -7.17 11.72
N MET A 156 -7.33 -6.70 10.50
CA MET A 156 -7.32 -5.28 10.16
C MET A 156 -8.72 -4.66 9.96
N LEU A 157 -9.79 -5.47 9.90
CA LEU A 157 -11.14 -4.99 9.60
C LEU A 157 -11.63 -3.92 10.59
N ALA A 158 -11.35 -4.09 11.89
CA ALA A 158 -11.76 -3.13 12.91
C ALA A 158 -11.02 -1.79 12.78
N ASP A 159 -9.73 -1.83 12.42
CA ASP A 159 -8.93 -0.64 12.16
C ASP A 159 -9.42 0.14 10.93
N PHE A 160 -9.82 -0.56 9.87
CA PHE A 160 -10.39 0.07 8.68
C PHE A 160 -11.77 0.67 8.95
N ARG A 161 -12.66 -0.04 9.65
CA ARG A 161 -14.01 0.45 9.98
C ARG A 161 -14.04 1.67 10.90
N ARG A 162 -12.98 1.90 11.67
CA ARG A 162 -12.83 3.14 12.45
C ARG A 162 -12.56 4.38 11.60
N ARG A 163 -11.98 4.19 10.41
CA ARG A 163 -11.44 5.26 9.56
C ARG A 163 -12.23 5.48 8.27
N PHE A 164 -13.06 4.52 7.91
CA PHE A 164 -13.84 4.52 6.67
C PHE A 164 -15.29 4.11 6.97
N ARG A 165 -16.24 4.84 6.37
CA ARG A 165 -17.67 4.58 6.52
C ARG A 165 -18.07 3.22 5.98
N THR A 166 -17.46 2.80 4.87
CA THR A 166 -17.72 1.51 4.24
C THR A 166 -16.42 0.73 4.10
N VAL A 167 -16.45 -0.54 4.50
CA VAL A 167 -15.35 -1.49 4.31
C VAL A 167 -15.95 -2.78 3.76
N ASP A 168 -15.86 -2.95 2.45
CA ASP A 168 -16.19 -4.21 1.78
C ASP A 168 -14.96 -5.12 1.82
N TRP A 169 -15.18 -6.43 1.82
CA TRP A 169 -14.07 -7.37 1.71
C TRP A 169 -14.49 -8.67 1.04
N ARG A 170 -13.52 -9.34 0.42
CA ARG A 170 -13.68 -10.68 -0.16
C ARG A 170 -12.43 -11.52 0.08
N VAL A 171 -12.59 -12.83 -0.02
CA VAL A 171 -11.48 -13.79 0.04
C VAL A 171 -11.22 -14.31 -1.36
N THR A 172 -9.96 -14.44 -1.73
CA THR A 172 -9.56 -15.12 -2.96
C THR A 172 -9.36 -16.62 -2.67
N PRO A 173 -10.30 -17.51 -3.04
CA PRO A 173 -10.20 -18.93 -2.71
C PRO A 173 -9.08 -19.63 -3.48
N TRP A 174 -8.68 -19.07 -4.62
CA TRP A 174 -7.66 -19.62 -5.51
C TRP A 174 -6.22 -19.26 -5.13
N ASN A 175 -6.02 -18.47 -4.06
CA ASN A 175 -4.71 -18.19 -3.51
C ASN A 175 -4.43 -19.10 -2.33
N VAL A 176 -3.26 -19.72 -2.31
CA VAL A 176 -2.77 -20.52 -1.18
C VAL A 176 -1.61 -19.76 -0.54
N PRO A 177 -1.75 -19.22 0.69
CA PRO A 177 -2.95 -19.16 1.51
C PRO A 177 -3.95 -18.09 1.02
N PRO A 178 -5.24 -18.18 1.43
CA PRO A 178 -6.26 -17.24 1.01
C PRO A 178 -5.93 -15.81 1.44
N ALA A 179 -6.03 -14.88 0.49
CA ALA A 179 -5.88 -13.47 0.76
C ALA A 179 -7.25 -12.83 1.03
N PHE A 180 -7.29 -11.96 2.03
CA PHE A 180 -8.39 -11.07 2.36
C PHE A 180 -8.15 -9.74 1.66
N LEU A 181 -9.05 -9.40 0.74
CA LEU A 181 -9.02 -8.17 -0.02
C LEU A 181 -10.04 -7.21 0.57
N PHE A 182 -9.61 -6.02 0.98
CA PHE A 182 -10.47 -4.98 1.53
C PHE A 182 -10.61 -3.84 0.54
N ALA A 183 -11.77 -3.21 0.52
CA ALA A 183 -12.03 -1.95 -0.15
C ALA A 183 -12.67 -0.98 0.84
N CYS A 184 -11.95 0.07 1.19
CA CYS A 184 -12.35 1.06 2.19
C CYS A 184 -12.71 2.36 1.49
N ARG A 185 -13.90 2.92 1.80
CA ARG A 185 -14.45 4.13 1.16
C ARG A 185 -15.12 5.04 2.17
N GLY A 186 -15.28 6.31 1.79
CA GLY A 186 -15.87 7.33 2.64
C GLY A 186 -14.96 7.62 3.84
N PRO A 187 -13.81 8.28 3.61
CA PRO A 187 -12.87 8.59 4.69
C PRO A 187 -13.57 9.39 5.79
N VAL A 188 -13.34 9.00 7.04
CA VAL A 188 -13.78 9.76 8.22
C VAL A 188 -12.62 10.68 8.59
N VAL A 189 -12.81 11.96 8.31
CA VAL A 189 -11.87 13.02 8.68
C VAL A 189 -12.57 13.84 9.75
N ASP A 190 -12.02 13.85 10.96
CA ASP A 190 -12.48 14.71 12.06
C ASP A 190 -12.06 16.16 11.83
#